data_AF-A0AAW8DZ39-F1
#
_entry.id   AF-A0AAW8DZ39-F1
#
_cell.length_a   1.000
_cell.length_b   1.000
_cell.length_c   1.000
_cell.angle_alpha   90.00
_cell.angle_beta   90.00
_cell.angle_gamma   90.00
#
_symmetry.space_group_name_H-M   'P 1'
#
loop_
_entity.id
_entity.type
_entity.pdbx_description
1 polymer ?
#
loop_
_entity_poly.entity_id
_entity_poly.type
_entity_poly.pdbx_seq_one_letter_code
_entity_poly.pdbx_strand_id
1 'polypeptide(L)'
;MPLCLTFFDRLDEPVLRNHSHYCRRFGYPHAWVESEGAGHPALRDCAKYAEMLRRLRGLNEGDWLLFLDGDSVVFHPVAVETLLEGRDLLVVDGPKGLPLVNLMILRNTAANRALLHALIRATSHVVARVTPRLDAAALLRPAGMLSCNGLIGDCYVNVSWRIANWFTARIFVVHLAPLVELDAEGRVLEELLHDANLQRLLVRRVNAALIDGEPVLPPPAYPAISEDAYSCVNPQAPIAFVTLYTHHINDYARVSEHNVRRYCERHGYGYHVYRAIPGELDPSISGAWVKSWLVKRHLAQHQWVVWIDADTLFVNQTQRIEPLLEGRDLLFAKDIGAWDVNSGVMGFRHTERNLELLTQLWERITGVDDKSTVYASQGDQYYTNVVLGENGLIGDAVVTDLLSINTPPHLAGDDSLLVHFVGLGEPYRSVYMADVDARSKRLG
;
A
#
# COMPACT_ATOMS: atom_id res chain seq x y z
N MET A 1 24.44 -27.02 -16.24
CA MET A 1 24.88 -25.67 -15.82
C MET A 1 23.80 -25.11 -14.90
N PRO A 2 24.16 -24.46 -13.78
CA PRO A 2 23.17 -23.88 -12.88
C PRO A 2 22.22 -22.90 -13.57
N LEU A 3 21.02 -22.71 -13.01
CA LEU A 3 19.95 -21.96 -13.66
C LEU A 3 19.21 -21.07 -12.67
N CYS A 4 18.96 -19.81 -13.04
CA CYS A 4 17.94 -18.98 -12.42
C CYS A 4 16.64 -19.07 -13.24
N LEU A 5 15.54 -19.42 -12.58
CA LEU A 5 14.20 -19.50 -13.13
C LEU A 5 13.32 -18.44 -12.47
N THR A 6 12.70 -17.59 -13.29
CA THR A 6 11.63 -16.70 -12.84
C THR A 6 10.26 -17.24 -13.25
N PHE A 7 9.30 -17.24 -12.33
CA PHE A 7 7.92 -17.67 -12.59
C PHE A 7 6.95 -16.52 -12.37
N PHE A 8 6.19 -16.17 -13.40
CA PHE A 8 5.22 -15.09 -13.34
C PHE A 8 3.79 -15.64 -13.39
N ASP A 9 2.94 -15.20 -12.47
CA ASP A 9 1.50 -15.34 -12.63
C ASP A 9 1.03 -14.57 -13.87
N ARG A 10 1.51 -13.32 -13.98
CA ARG A 10 1.45 -12.45 -15.14
C ARG A 10 2.78 -11.71 -15.24
N LEU A 11 3.32 -11.57 -16.45
CA LEU A 11 4.63 -10.95 -16.66
C LEU A 11 4.68 -9.53 -16.07
N ASP A 12 5.67 -9.30 -15.20
CA ASP A 12 6.02 -7.98 -14.66
C ASP A 12 7.43 -7.60 -15.15
N GLU A 13 7.49 -6.67 -16.11
CA GLU A 13 8.75 -6.24 -16.73
C GLU A 13 9.75 -5.63 -15.74
N PRO A 14 9.36 -4.74 -14.80
CA PRO A 14 10.23 -4.30 -13.72
C PRO A 14 10.86 -5.43 -12.89
N VAL A 15 10.08 -6.46 -12.52
CA VAL A 15 10.61 -7.62 -11.78
C VAL A 15 11.53 -8.45 -12.67
N LEU A 16 11.17 -8.67 -13.94
CA LEU A 16 12.06 -9.37 -14.88
C LEU A 16 13.39 -8.63 -15.06
N ARG A 17 13.37 -7.29 -15.13
CA ARG A 17 14.58 -6.45 -15.19
C ARG A 17 15.44 -6.62 -13.93
N ASN A 18 14.81 -6.70 -12.76
CA ASN A 18 15.49 -6.96 -11.48
C ASN A 18 16.25 -8.29 -11.52
N HIS A 19 15.54 -9.38 -11.83
CA HIS A 19 16.14 -10.72 -11.89
C HIS A 19 17.20 -10.84 -12.97
N SER A 20 16.97 -10.25 -14.14
CA SER A 20 17.93 -10.24 -15.24
C SER A 20 19.22 -9.49 -14.87
N HIS A 21 19.11 -8.40 -14.11
CA HIS A 21 20.28 -7.67 -13.60
C HIS A 21 21.10 -8.53 -12.64
N TYR A 22 20.44 -9.19 -11.68
CA TYR A 22 21.09 -10.13 -10.77
C TYR A 22 21.80 -11.26 -11.52
N CYS A 23 21.14 -11.89 -12.48
CA CYS A 23 21.72 -12.98 -13.26
C CYS A 23 22.93 -12.53 -14.08
N ARG A 24 22.84 -11.38 -14.75
CA ARG A 24 23.98 -10.81 -15.49
C ARG A 24 25.18 -10.51 -14.58
N ARG A 25 24.94 -10.00 -13.37
CA ARG A 25 25.99 -9.66 -12.41
C ARG A 25 26.87 -10.86 -12.05
N PHE A 26 26.28 -12.05 -11.93
CA PHE A 26 26.99 -13.29 -11.58
C PHE A 26 27.21 -14.25 -12.75
N GLY A 27 26.81 -13.87 -13.98
CA GLY A 27 26.95 -14.72 -15.16
C GLY A 27 26.01 -15.93 -15.18
N TYR A 28 24.89 -15.87 -14.44
CA TYR A 28 23.94 -16.97 -14.38
C TYR A 28 23.03 -17.01 -15.61
N PRO A 29 22.77 -18.20 -16.18
CA PRO A 29 21.69 -18.38 -17.15
C PRO A 29 20.35 -18.03 -16.52
N HIS A 30 19.54 -17.27 -17.25
CA HIS A 30 18.22 -16.84 -16.79
C HIS A 30 17.15 -17.34 -17.76
N ALA A 31 16.17 -18.05 -17.22
CA ALA A 31 14.95 -18.41 -17.91
C ALA A 31 13.75 -17.84 -17.15
N TRP A 32 12.67 -17.56 -17.85
CA TRP A 32 11.40 -17.20 -17.23
C TRP A 32 10.24 -17.93 -17.90
N VAL A 33 9.15 -18.08 -17.16
CA VAL A 33 7.88 -18.63 -17.63
C VAL A 33 6.72 -17.81 -17.07
N GLU A 34 5.58 -17.89 -17.74
CA GLU A 34 4.33 -17.23 -17.34
C GLU A 34 3.19 -18.25 -17.23
N SER A 35 2.26 -18.02 -16.30
CA SER A 35 1.11 -18.88 -16.06
C SER A 35 -0.24 -18.14 -16.11
N GLU A 36 -0.37 -17.14 -16.97
CA GLU A 36 -1.56 -16.26 -17.07
C GLU A 36 -2.89 -17.03 -17.22
N GLY A 37 -2.86 -18.25 -17.78
CA GLY A 37 -4.03 -19.13 -17.92
C GLY A 37 -4.46 -19.90 -16.66
N ALA A 38 -3.68 -19.90 -15.58
CA ALA A 38 -3.99 -20.64 -14.36
C ALA A 38 -4.75 -19.75 -13.37
N GLY A 39 -6.08 -19.76 -13.42
CA GLY A 39 -6.91 -18.88 -12.58
C GLY A 39 -6.89 -19.18 -11.07
N HIS A 40 -6.63 -20.43 -10.66
CA HIS A 40 -6.69 -20.86 -9.26
C HIS A 40 -5.28 -20.96 -8.63
N PRO A 41 -5.04 -20.47 -7.41
CA PRO A 41 -3.72 -20.52 -6.75
C PRO A 41 -3.09 -21.92 -6.72
N ALA A 42 -3.87 -22.95 -6.37
CA ALA A 42 -3.37 -24.33 -6.37
C ALA A 42 -2.92 -24.85 -7.76
N LEU A 43 -3.51 -24.36 -8.85
CA LEU A 43 -3.04 -24.69 -10.20
C LEU A 43 -1.73 -23.98 -10.51
N ARG A 44 -1.56 -22.72 -10.07
CA ARG A 44 -0.30 -21.98 -10.19
C ARG A 44 0.81 -22.65 -9.40
N ASP A 45 0.56 -23.04 -8.15
CA ASP A 45 1.52 -23.80 -7.33
C ASP A 45 1.91 -25.13 -8.00
N CYS A 46 0.93 -25.86 -8.54
CA CYS A 46 1.20 -27.11 -9.27
C CYS A 46 2.11 -26.86 -10.48
N ALA A 47 1.80 -25.86 -11.30
CA ALA A 47 2.60 -25.47 -12.46
C ALA A 47 4.01 -25.01 -12.06
N LYS A 48 4.11 -24.21 -11.00
CA LYS A 48 5.37 -23.75 -10.39
C LYS A 48 6.28 -24.91 -10.01
N TYR A 49 5.80 -25.84 -9.18
CA TYR A 49 6.64 -26.97 -8.74
C TYR A 49 6.94 -27.95 -9.89
N ALA A 50 6.01 -28.13 -10.83
CA ALA A 50 6.24 -28.94 -12.03
C ALA A 50 7.33 -28.34 -12.93
N GLU A 51 7.32 -27.02 -13.13
CA GLU A 51 8.34 -26.32 -13.90
C GLU A 51 9.70 -26.40 -13.20
N MET A 52 9.75 -26.17 -11.89
CA MET A 52 10.98 -26.35 -11.11
C MET A 52 11.55 -27.76 -11.27
N LEU A 53 10.71 -28.79 -11.13
CA LEU A 53 11.16 -30.19 -11.28
C LEU A 53 11.63 -30.49 -12.70
N ARG A 54 10.92 -29.99 -13.71
CA ARG A 54 11.28 -30.14 -15.12
C ARG A 54 12.65 -29.53 -15.41
N ARG A 55 12.92 -28.32 -14.91
CA ARG A 55 14.20 -27.64 -15.06
C ARG A 55 15.31 -28.35 -14.28
N LEU A 56 15.05 -28.70 -13.03
CA LEU A 56 16.02 -29.38 -12.17
C LEU A 56 16.50 -30.71 -12.78
N ARG A 57 15.59 -31.49 -13.40
CA ARG A 57 15.93 -32.72 -14.14
C ARG A 57 16.80 -32.50 -15.38
N GLY A 58 16.79 -31.30 -15.95
CA GLY A 58 17.63 -30.94 -17.09
C GLY A 58 19.03 -30.47 -16.70
N LEU A 59 19.31 -30.25 -15.41
CA LEU A 59 20.62 -29.86 -14.91
C LEU A 59 21.49 -31.10 -14.64
N ASN A 60 22.81 -30.91 -14.54
CA ASN A 60 23.69 -32.00 -14.09
C ASN A 60 23.46 -32.26 -12.59
N GLU A 61 23.78 -33.46 -12.11
CA GLU A 61 23.75 -33.75 -10.67
C GLU A 61 24.69 -32.77 -9.94
N GLY A 62 24.22 -32.17 -8.84
CA GLY A 62 24.99 -31.20 -8.06
C GLY A 62 24.91 -29.74 -8.54
N ASP A 63 24.45 -29.48 -9.76
CA ASP A 63 24.10 -28.11 -10.21
C ASP A 63 22.91 -27.58 -9.41
N TRP A 64 22.72 -26.26 -9.35
CA TRP A 64 21.61 -25.65 -8.61
C TRP A 64 20.58 -24.96 -9.51
N LEU A 65 19.35 -24.89 -9.02
CA LEU A 65 18.24 -24.09 -9.53
C LEU A 65 17.88 -23.03 -8.49
N LEU A 66 18.01 -21.75 -8.86
CA LEU A 66 17.42 -20.62 -8.13
C LEU A 66 16.04 -20.35 -8.73
N PHE A 67 15.02 -20.40 -7.90
CA PHE A 67 13.65 -20.04 -8.24
C PHE A 67 13.29 -18.71 -7.59
N LEU A 68 12.70 -17.82 -8.39
CA LEU A 68 12.11 -16.54 -7.99
C LEU A 68 10.74 -16.43 -8.64
N ASP A 69 9.73 -15.92 -7.95
CA ASP A 69 8.45 -15.56 -8.58
C ASP A 69 8.28 -14.04 -8.79
N GLY A 70 7.12 -13.62 -9.29
CA GLY A 70 6.78 -12.22 -9.52
C GLY A 70 6.74 -11.34 -8.26
N ASP A 71 6.67 -11.93 -7.07
CA ASP A 71 6.65 -11.21 -5.80
C ASP A 71 8.04 -11.14 -5.13
N SER A 72 9.04 -11.68 -5.79
CA SER A 72 10.42 -11.69 -5.33
C SER A 72 11.18 -10.53 -5.95
N VAL A 73 11.84 -9.73 -5.12
CA VAL A 73 12.72 -8.65 -5.61
C VAL A 73 14.10 -8.81 -4.99
N VAL A 74 15.12 -9.01 -5.82
CA VAL A 74 16.51 -9.02 -5.38
C VAL A 74 16.90 -7.59 -4.98
N PHE A 75 17.33 -7.44 -3.74
CA PHE A 75 17.71 -6.15 -3.16
C PHE A 75 19.23 -6.05 -2.97
N HIS A 76 19.85 -6.97 -2.23
CA HIS A 76 21.32 -7.07 -2.12
C HIS A 76 21.83 -8.36 -2.77
N PRO A 77 22.35 -8.31 -4.01
CA PRO A 77 22.82 -9.49 -4.73
C PRO A 77 23.85 -10.30 -3.93
N VAL A 78 23.58 -11.59 -3.73
CA VAL A 78 24.51 -12.57 -3.16
C VAL A 78 24.67 -13.74 -4.13
N ALA A 79 25.89 -14.25 -4.31
CA ALA A 79 26.11 -15.42 -5.15
C ALA A 79 25.37 -16.64 -4.59
N VAL A 80 24.75 -17.44 -5.47
CA VAL A 80 24.01 -18.64 -5.05
C VAL A 80 24.94 -19.67 -4.39
N GLU A 81 26.19 -19.75 -4.84
CA GLU A 81 27.20 -20.62 -4.26
C GLU A 81 27.42 -20.33 -2.76
N THR A 82 27.45 -19.06 -2.38
CA THR A 82 27.54 -18.63 -0.97
C THR A 82 26.27 -19.00 -0.20
N LEU A 83 25.10 -18.80 -0.81
CA LEU A 83 23.81 -19.12 -0.19
C LEU A 83 23.63 -20.64 0.01
N LEU A 84 24.21 -21.47 -0.85
CA LEU A 84 24.15 -22.94 -0.78
C LEU A 84 25.34 -23.59 -0.07
N GLU A 85 26.21 -22.82 0.58
CA GLU A 85 27.34 -23.40 1.30
C GLU A 85 26.84 -24.37 2.40
N GLY A 86 27.34 -25.60 2.35
CA GLY A 86 26.99 -26.68 3.28
C GLY A 86 25.55 -27.19 3.18
N ARG A 87 24.80 -26.88 2.12
CA ARG A 87 23.39 -27.30 1.96
C ARG A 87 22.99 -27.59 0.52
N ASP A 88 21.88 -28.32 0.41
CA ASP A 88 21.26 -28.65 -0.88
C ASP A 88 19.92 -27.95 -1.08
N LEU A 89 19.31 -27.38 -0.03
CA LEU A 89 18.05 -26.67 -0.08
C LEU A 89 18.17 -25.35 0.67
N LEU A 90 17.57 -24.30 0.12
CA LEU A 90 17.34 -23.05 0.81
C LEU A 90 15.92 -22.58 0.56
N VAL A 91 15.16 -22.49 1.64
CA VAL A 91 13.81 -21.91 1.75
C VAL A 91 13.70 -21.32 3.14
N VAL A 92 12.96 -20.22 3.29
CA VAL A 92 12.84 -19.48 4.55
C VAL A 92 11.42 -19.62 5.09
N ASP A 93 11.26 -19.83 6.39
CA ASP A 93 9.94 -19.78 7.05
C ASP A 93 9.42 -18.34 7.11
N GLY A 94 8.12 -18.16 7.00
CA GLY A 94 7.50 -16.84 7.04
C GLY A 94 7.15 -16.40 8.46
N PRO A 95 6.84 -15.10 8.65
CA PRO A 95 6.53 -14.53 9.96
C PRO A 95 5.26 -15.10 10.60
N LYS A 96 4.39 -15.74 9.80
CA LYS A 96 3.14 -16.37 10.25
C LYS A 96 3.19 -17.90 10.22
N GLY A 97 4.40 -18.47 10.16
CA GLY A 97 4.63 -19.92 10.17
C GLY A 97 4.29 -20.63 8.85
N LEU A 98 4.09 -19.88 7.77
CA LEU A 98 3.97 -20.37 6.41
C LEU A 98 5.25 -20.04 5.62
N PRO A 99 5.81 -20.99 4.85
CA PRO A 99 7.06 -20.79 4.12
C PRO A 99 6.96 -19.69 3.07
N LEU A 100 7.99 -18.86 2.97
CA LEU A 100 8.15 -17.89 1.89
C LEU A 100 8.68 -18.59 0.64
N VAL A 101 7.79 -19.31 -0.04
CA VAL A 101 8.09 -20.12 -1.24
C VAL A 101 8.30 -19.28 -2.50
N ASN A 102 8.25 -17.96 -2.40
CA ASN A 102 8.55 -17.04 -3.50
C ASN A 102 10.02 -17.15 -3.94
N LEU A 103 10.90 -17.48 -2.99
CA LEU A 103 12.29 -17.82 -3.21
C LEU A 103 12.54 -19.29 -2.82
N MET A 104 13.13 -20.07 -3.72
CA MET A 104 13.68 -21.38 -3.38
C MET A 104 15.01 -21.60 -4.11
N ILE A 105 16.00 -22.18 -3.44
CA ILE A 105 17.23 -22.63 -4.10
C ILE A 105 17.40 -24.12 -3.85
N LEU A 106 17.54 -24.90 -4.92
CA LEU A 106 17.65 -26.36 -4.86
C LEU A 106 18.86 -26.84 -5.63
N ARG A 107 19.73 -27.61 -4.98
CA ARG A 107 20.72 -28.43 -5.66
C ARG A 107 20.01 -29.61 -6.34
N ASN A 108 20.44 -29.98 -7.53
CA ASN A 108 19.93 -31.13 -8.25
C ASN A 108 20.45 -32.41 -7.59
N THR A 109 19.63 -32.92 -6.67
CA THR A 109 19.84 -34.18 -5.94
C THR A 109 18.58 -35.03 -6.03
N ALA A 110 18.73 -36.35 -5.83
CA ALA A 110 17.57 -37.24 -5.75
C ALA A 110 16.54 -36.80 -4.69
N ALA A 111 17.01 -36.31 -3.54
CA ALA A 111 16.16 -35.84 -2.45
C ALA A 111 15.32 -34.61 -2.85
N ASN A 112 15.95 -33.59 -3.47
CA ASN A 112 15.23 -32.39 -3.90
C ASN A 112 14.24 -32.66 -5.05
N ARG A 113 14.58 -33.58 -5.96
CA ARG A 113 13.63 -34.04 -6.99
C ARG A 113 12.42 -34.74 -6.37
N ALA A 114 12.62 -35.56 -5.33
CA ALA A 114 11.54 -36.22 -4.61
C ALA A 114 10.67 -35.22 -3.82
N LEU A 115 11.29 -34.21 -3.21
CA LEU A 115 10.59 -33.12 -2.51
C LEU A 115 9.67 -32.34 -3.45
N LEU A 116 10.16 -31.90 -4.61
CA LEU A 116 9.32 -31.22 -5.61
C LEU A 116 8.18 -32.11 -6.11
N HIS A 117 8.43 -33.41 -6.32
CA HIS A 117 7.38 -34.35 -6.67
C HIS A 117 6.31 -34.49 -5.57
N ALA A 118 6.71 -34.50 -4.30
CA ALA A 118 5.78 -34.52 -3.18
C ALA A 118 4.94 -33.23 -3.11
N LEU A 119 5.54 -32.06 -3.36
CA LEU A 119 4.83 -30.78 -3.45
C LEU A 119 3.79 -30.79 -4.59
N ILE A 120 4.16 -31.28 -5.79
CA ILE A 120 3.22 -31.45 -6.92
C ILE A 120 2.05 -32.37 -6.56
N ARG A 121 2.32 -33.48 -5.86
CA ARG A 121 1.27 -34.40 -5.41
C ARG A 121 0.34 -33.70 -4.41
N ALA A 122 0.90 -32.95 -3.46
CA ALA A 122 0.14 -32.22 -2.46
C ALA A 122 -0.75 -31.14 -3.10
N THR A 123 -0.23 -30.35 -4.06
CA THR A 123 -1.04 -29.39 -4.83
C THR A 123 -2.12 -30.08 -5.65
N SER A 124 -1.83 -31.25 -6.23
CA SER A 124 -2.83 -32.04 -6.98
C SER A 124 -3.99 -32.50 -6.10
N HIS A 125 -3.75 -32.83 -4.82
CA HIS A 125 -4.83 -33.13 -3.88
C HIS A 125 -5.71 -31.92 -3.60
N VAL A 126 -5.16 -30.70 -3.59
CA VAL A 126 -5.94 -29.46 -3.48
C VAL A 126 -6.79 -29.24 -4.73
N VAL A 127 -6.21 -29.40 -5.91
CA VAL A 127 -6.92 -29.31 -7.20
C VAL A 127 -8.07 -30.34 -7.26
N ALA A 128 -7.82 -31.56 -6.81
CA ALA A 128 -8.82 -32.62 -6.70
C ALA A 128 -9.80 -32.45 -5.52
N ARG A 129 -9.69 -31.37 -4.74
CA ARG A 129 -10.51 -31.06 -3.55
C ARG A 129 -10.47 -32.13 -2.45
N VAL A 130 -9.40 -32.92 -2.40
CA VAL A 130 -9.14 -33.90 -1.33
C VAL A 130 -8.70 -33.20 -0.04
N THR A 131 -7.96 -32.09 -0.18
CA THR A 131 -7.53 -31.23 0.93
C THR A 131 -7.86 -29.77 0.60
N PRO A 132 -8.20 -28.93 1.59
CA PRO A 132 -8.61 -27.55 1.34
C PRO A 132 -7.47 -26.62 0.89
N ARG A 133 -6.21 -26.93 1.25
CA ARG A 133 -5.02 -26.13 0.93
C ARG A 133 -3.75 -26.97 0.89
N LEU A 134 -2.69 -26.39 0.33
CA LEU A 134 -1.34 -26.93 0.43
C LEU A 134 -0.76 -26.62 1.82
N ASP A 135 -0.18 -27.63 2.46
CA ASP A 135 0.70 -27.44 3.63
C ASP A 135 2.16 -27.65 3.21
N ALA A 136 2.73 -26.64 2.57
CA ALA A 136 4.12 -26.70 2.11
C ALA A 136 5.09 -26.82 3.30
N ALA A 137 4.74 -26.25 4.45
CA ALA A 137 5.58 -26.28 5.66
C ALA A 137 5.83 -27.72 6.13
N ALA A 138 4.80 -28.57 6.09
CA ALA A 138 4.91 -29.99 6.47
C ALA A 138 5.92 -30.78 5.61
N LEU A 139 6.11 -30.40 4.34
CA LEU A 139 7.06 -31.03 3.43
C LEU A 139 8.45 -30.38 3.48
N LEU A 140 8.50 -29.06 3.62
CA LEU A 140 9.74 -28.28 3.54
C LEU A 140 10.52 -28.27 4.86
N ARG A 141 9.86 -28.22 6.03
CA ARG A 141 10.56 -28.18 7.33
C ARG A 141 11.47 -29.39 7.56
N PRO A 142 11.02 -30.65 7.32
CA PRO A 142 11.90 -31.81 7.44
C PRO A 142 13.07 -31.81 6.46
N ALA A 143 12.96 -31.07 5.34
CA ALA A 143 14.01 -30.95 4.34
C ALA A 143 15.07 -29.88 4.67
N GLY A 144 14.93 -29.16 5.79
CA GLY A 144 15.94 -28.21 6.28
C GLY A 144 15.70 -26.76 5.89
N MET A 145 14.51 -26.23 6.20
CA MET A 145 14.23 -24.79 6.06
C MET A 145 15.06 -23.93 7.02
N LEU A 146 15.37 -22.71 6.60
CA LEU A 146 15.80 -21.65 7.50
C LEU A 146 14.59 -21.11 8.29
N SER A 147 14.83 -20.71 9.54
CA SER A 147 13.84 -19.99 10.34
C SER A 147 13.45 -18.66 9.71
N CYS A 148 12.34 -18.08 10.16
CA CYS A 148 11.95 -16.73 9.77
C CYS A 148 13.08 -15.73 10.02
N ASN A 149 13.29 -14.81 9.06
CA ASN A 149 14.41 -13.87 9.03
C ASN A 149 15.78 -14.58 9.12
N GLY A 150 15.90 -15.76 8.53
CA GLY A 150 17.13 -16.52 8.48
C GLY A 150 18.28 -15.75 7.83
N LEU A 151 19.45 -15.81 8.47
CA LEU A 151 20.69 -15.17 8.04
C LEU A 151 21.65 -16.21 7.44
N ILE A 152 22.38 -15.78 6.40
CA ILE A 152 23.59 -16.46 5.93
C ILE A 152 24.70 -15.42 5.92
N GLY A 153 25.71 -15.60 6.78
CA GLY A 153 26.68 -14.54 7.08
C GLY A 153 25.98 -13.34 7.71
N ASP A 154 26.12 -12.18 7.08
CA ASP A 154 25.50 -10.90 7.48
C ASP A 154 24.25 -10.54 6.64
N CYS A 155 23.76 -11.46 5.81
CA CYS A 155 22.69 -11.20 4.86
C CYS A 155 21.41 -11.98 5.22
N TYR A 156 20.30 -11.27 5.36
CA TYR A 156 18.98 -11.89 5.45
C TYR A 156 18.59 -12.48 4.10
N VAL A 157 18.05 -13.70 4.10
CA VAL A 157 17.83 -14.42 2.84
C VAL A 157 16.55 -13.97 2.13
N ASN A 158 15.41 -13.99 2.83
CA ASN A 158 14.12 -13.60 2.29
C ASN A 158 13.28 -12.94 3.38
N VAL A 159 12.88 -11.68 3.18
CA VAL A 159 12.20 -10.87 4.19
C VAL A 159 10.97 -10.20 3.61
N SER A 160 9.86 -10.20 4.35
CA SER A 160 8.65 -9.49 3.94
C SER A 160 8.83 -7.97 4.05
N TRP A 161 8.32 -7.24 3.05
CA TRP A 161 8.27 -5.78 3.07
C TRP A 161 7.43 -5.19 4.22
N ARG A 162 6.58 -6.01 4.86
CA ARG A 162 5.79 -5.62 6.04
C ARG A 162 6.66 -5.32 7.27
N ILE A 163 7.95 -5.69 7.25
CA ILE A 163 8.90 -5.24 8.27
C ILE A 163 9.27 -3.78 8.01
N ALA A 164 8.83 -2.87 8.88
CA ALA A 164 8.86 -1.41 8.66
C ALA A 164 10.22 -0.79 8.30
N ASN A 165 11.34 -1.47 8.55
CA ASN A 165 12.70 -0.98 8.30
C ASN A 165 13.55 -1.92 7.43
N TRP A 166 12.93 -2.83 6.65
CA TRP A 166 13.67 -3.80 5.82
C TRP A 166 14.72 -3.14 4.92
N PHE A 167 14.46 -1.94 4.41
CA PHE A 167 15.33 -1.19 3.52
C PHE A 167 16.64 -0.71 4.18
N THR A 168 16.78 -0.84 5.49
CA THR A 168 18.01 -0.53 6.24
C THR A 168 18.92 -1.74 6.44
N ALA A 169 18.44 -2.94 6.12
CA ALA A 169 19.14 -4.19 6.32
C ALA A 169 19.70 -4.76 5.01
N ARG A 170 20.79 -5.52 5.12
CA ARG A 170 21.33 -6.31 4.02
C ARG A 170 20.44 -7.54 3.81
N ILE A 171 19.55 -7.46 2.83
CA ILE A 171 18.59 -8.52 2.48
C ILE A 171 18.80 -8.95 1.04
N PHE A 172 18.94 -10.24 0.79
CA PHE A 172 19.06 -10.79 -0.55
C PHE A 172 17.78 -10.59 -1.35
N VAL A 173 16.65 -11.16 -0.91
CA VAL A 173 15.34 -11.01 -1.56
C VAL A 173 14.31 -10.41 -0.61
N VAL A 174 13.56 -9.44 -1.10
CA VAL A 174 12.40 -8.89 -0.41
C VAL A 174 11.15 -9.51 -1.04
N HIS A 175 10.32 -10.12 -0.20
CA HIS A 175 9.02 -10.66 -0.56
C HIS A 175 7.98 -9.55 -0.51
N LEU A 176 7.39 -9.21 -1.66
CA LEU A 176 6.42 -8.12 -1.81
C LEU A 176 4.96 -8.57 -1.82
N ALA A 177 4.68 -9.87 -1.81
CA ALA A 177 3.31 -10.38 -1.80
C ALA A 177 2.59 -10.09 -0.47
N PRO A 178 1.25 -10.23 -0.43
CA PRO A 178 0.52 -10.26 0.82
C PRO A 178 0.96 -11.44 1.69
N LEU A 179 0.97 -11.24 3.00
CA LEU A 179 1.26 -12.32 3.94
C LEU A 179 0.02 -13.20 4.11
N VAL A 180 0.16 -14.49 3.83
CA VAL A 180 -0.91 -15.46 4.05
C VAL A 180 -1.07 -15.70 5.55
N GLU A 181 -2.28 -15.49 6.06
CA GLU A 181 -2.66 -15.83 7.42
C GLU A 181 -3.65 -17.00 7.41
N LEU A 182 -3.70 -17.75 8.52
CA LEU A 182 -4.67 -18.81 8.71
C LEU A 182 -5.60 -18.43 9.86
N ASP A 183 -6.89 -18.71 9.71
CA ASP A 183 -7.83 -18.62 10.82
C ASP A 183 -7.71 -19.82 11.77
N ALA A 184 -8.54 -19.84 12.83
CA ALA A 184 -8.55 -20.90 13.84
C ALA A 184 -8.88 -22.29 13.24
N GLU A 185 -9.60 -22.34 12.12
CA GLU A 185 -9.93 -23.55 11.38
C GLU A 185 -8.89 -23.91 10.32
N GLY A 186 -7.81 -23.13 10.19
CA GLY A 186 -6.72 -23.36 9.25
C GLY A 186 -7.04 -22.96 7.80
N ARG A 187 -8.07 -22.15 7.56
CA ARG A 187 -8.42 -21.57 6.25
C ARG A 187 -7.59 -20.33 6.00
N VAL A 188 -7.27 -20.07 4.73
CA VAL A 188 -6.52 -18.88 4.32
C VAL A 188 -7.38 -17.64 4.51
N LEU A 189 -6.87 -16.67 5.27
CA LEU A 189 -7.38 -15.31 5.34
C LEU A 189 -6.71 -14.50 4.24
N GLU A 190 -7.51 -13.98 3.31
CA GLU A 190 -7.00 -13.10 2.25
C GLU A 190 -6.72 -11.71 2.82
N GLU A 191 -5.55 -11.16 2.52
CA GLU A 191 -5.24 -9.77 2.84
C GLU A 191 -5.98 -8.84 1.87
N LEU A 192 -7.15 -8.37 2.30
CA LEU A 192 -8.09 -7.60 1.47
C LEU A 192 -7.56 -6.23 1.01
N LEU A 193 -6.53 -5.69 1.67
CA LEU A 193 -6.00 -4.34 1.41
C LEU A 193 -4.56 -4.34 0.90
N HIS A 194 -4.10 -5.44 0.30
CA HIS A 194 -2.80 -5.45 -0.36
C HIS A 194 -2.79 -4.51 -1.58
N ASP A 195 -1.86 -3.57 -1.60
CA ASP A 195 -1.78 -2.56 -2.64
C ASP A 195 -0.74 -2.94 -3.71
N ALA A 196 -1.24 -3.45 -4.84
CA ALA A 196 -0.41 -3.81 -5.99
C ALA A 196 0.30 -2.61 -6.65
N ASN A 197 -0.26 -1.39 -6.54
CA ASN A 197 0.40 -0.18 -7.02
C ASN A 197 1.60 0.18 -6.14
N LEU A 198 1.48 0.04 -4.81
CA LEU A 198 2.59 0.21 -3.88
C LEU A 198 3.67 -0.86 -4.12
N GLN A 199 3.28 -2.12 -4.31
CA GLN A 199 4.22 -3.19 -4.69
C GLN A 199 5.02 -2.82 -5.95
N ARG A 200 4.34 -2.38 -7.02
CA ARG A 200 5.02 -1.93 -8.25
C ARG A 200 5.96 -0.76 -8.01
N LEU A 201 5.59 0.19 -7.14
CA LEU A 201 6.47 1.29 -6.75
C LEU A 201 7.72 0.77 -6.02
N LEU A 202 7.56 -0.15 -5.07
CA LEU A 202 8.70 -0.74 -4.35
C LEU A 202 9.66 -1.48 -5.29
N VAL A 203 9.16 -2.22 -6.28
CA VAL A 203 10.01 -2.83 -7.32
C VAL A 203 10.82 -1.76 -8.06
N ARG A 204 10.18 -0.66 -8.50
CA ARG A 204 10.88 0.44 -9.19
C ARG A 204 11.95 1.07 -8.29
N ARG A 205 11.63 1.30 -7.02
CA ARG A 205 12.57 1.88 -6.05
C ARG A 205 13.76 0.97 -5.75
N VAL A 206 13.54 -0.33 -5.59
CA VAL A 206 14.63 -1.30 -5.41
C VAL A 206 15.49 -1.37 -6.67
N ASN A 207 14.89 -1.38 -7.86
CA ASN A 207 15.65 -1.34 -9.11
C ASN A 207 16.47 -0.07 -9.27
N ALA A 208 15.91 1.10 -8.97
CA ALA A 208 16.63 2.36 -9.01
C ALA A 208 17.82 2.36 -8.03
N ALA A 209 17.62 1.82 -6.82
CA ALA A 209 18.71 1.70 -5.86
C ALA A 209 19.80 0.72 -6.30
N LEU A 210 19.39 -0.46 -6.78
CA LEU A 210 20.31 -1.54 -7.16
C LEU A 210 21.08 -1.24 -8.45
N ILE A 211 20.41 -0.66 -9.43
CA ILE A 211 20.95 -0.47 -10.79
C ILE A 211 21.55 0.93 -10.95
N ASP A 212 20.86 1.95 -10.43
CA ASP A 212 21.17 3.35 -10.67
C ASP A 212 21.82 4.03 -9.45
N GLY A 213 21.92 3.34 -8.30
CA GLY A 213 22.57 3.83 -7.08
C GLY A 213 21.75 4.85 -6.29
N GLU A 214 20.44 4.94 -6.54
CA GLU A 214 19.55 5.83 -5.79
C GLU A 214 19.27 5.34 -4.35
N PRO A 215 18.82 6.20 -3.42
CA PRO A 215 18.24 5.75 -2.16
C PRO A 215 16.97 4.92 -2.42
N VAL A 216 16.69 3.88 -1.64
CA VAL A 216 15.48 3.03 -1.86
C VAL A 216 14.20 3.84 -1.64
N LEU A 217 14.02 4.41 -0.45
CA LEU A 217 12.83 5.18 -0.08
C LEU A 217 13.25 6.61 0.29
N PRO A 218 13.59 7.46 -0.70
CA PRO A 218 14.02 8.83 -0.43
C PRO A 218 12.84 9.67 0.09
N PRO A 219 13.07 10.58 1.05
CA PRO A 219 12.04 11.52 1.45
C PRO A 219 11.62 12.39 0.24
N PRO A 220 10.33 12.75 0.12
CA PRO A 220 9.88 13.56 -0.99
C PRO A 220 10.59 14.92 -1.08
N ALA A 221 11.15 15.22 -2.26
CA ALA A 221 11.81 16.48 -2.54
C ALA A 221 10.80 17.52 -3.08
N TYR A 222 10.20 18.29 -2.18
CA TYR A 222 9.30 19.39 -2.53
C TYR A 222 9.91 20.76 -2.17
N PRO A 223 9.51 21.86 -2.84
CA PRO A 223 9.87 23.21 -2.43
C PRO A 223 9.47 23.51 -0.99
N ALA A 224 10.18 24.45 -0.35
CA ALA A 224 9.73 24.98 0.93
C ALA A 224 8.37 25.65 0.78
N ILE A 225 7.52 25.46 1.78
CA ILE A 225 6.20 26.08 1.91
C ILE A 225 6.26 27.13 3.02
N SER A 226 5.20 27.92 3.20
CA SER A 226 5.19 28.92 4.28
C SER A 226 5.32 28.25 5.64
N GLU A 227 6.16 28.83 6.51
CA GLU A 227 6.26 28.47 7.92
C GLU A 227 5.13 29.09 8.77
N ASP A 228 4.27 29.92 8.16
CA ASP A 228 3.12 30.48 8.85
C ASP A 228 2.16 29.36 9.28
N ALA A 229 1.68 29.46 10.52
CA ALA A 229 0.73 28.51 11.09
C ALA A 229 -0.57 28.41 10.28
N TYR A 230 -0.91 29.44 9.51
CA TYR A 230 -2.06 29.49 8.61
C TYR A 230 -1.73 30.27 7.34
N SER A 231 -2.18 29.77 6.20
CA SER A 231 -2.15 30.50 4.93
C SER A 231 -3.38 30.20 4.08
N CYS A 232 -3.73 31.13 3.19
CA CYS A 232 -4.86 30.97 2.29
C CYS A 232 -4.53 31.37 0.85
N VAL A 233 -5.07 30.63 -0.12
CA VAL A 233 -5.13 30.99 -1.53
C VAL A 233 -6.60 31.27 -1.89
N ASN A 234 -6.85 32.30 -2.70
CA ASN A 234 -8.19 32.71 -3.17
C ASN A 234 -9.26 32.77 -2.06
N PRO A 235 -9.10 33.61 -1.02
CA PRO A 235 -9.96 33.62 0.17
C PRO A 235 -11.43 34.01 -0.10
N GLN A 236 -11.76 34.47 -1.30
CA GLN A 236 -13.11 34.89 -1.71
C GLN A 236 -13.75 33.93 -2.73
N ALA A 237 -13.10 32.80 -3.03
CA ALA A 237 -13.65 31.83 -3.98
C ALA A 237 -14.95 31.22 -3.43
N PRO A 238 -15.93 30.88 -4.28
CA PRO A 238 -17.19 30.29 -3.81
C PRO A 238 -17.00 28.86 -3.25
N ILE A 239 -15.99 28.13 -3.71
CA ILE A 239 -15.65 26.79 -3.22
C ILE A 239 -14.27 26.87 -2.60
N ALA A 240 -14.13 26.37 -1.37
CA ALA A 240 -12.85 26.32 -0.68
C ALA A 240 -12.54 24.92 -0.13
N PHE A 241 -11.27 24.58 -0.15
CA PHE A 241 -10.72 23.39 0.50
C PHE A 241 -10.01 23.78 1.80
N VAL A 242 -10.13 22.94 2.82
CA VAL A 242 -9.50 23.15 4.13
C VAL A 242 -8.73 21.89 4.51
N THR A 243 -7.49 22.07 4.96
CA THR A 243 -6.69 21.00 5.54
C THR A 243 -5.95 21.48 6.77
N LEU A 244 -5.58 20.54 7.63
CA LEU A 244 -4.67 20.77 8.74
C LEU A 244 -3.65 19.63 8.82
N TYR A 245 -2.40 20.00 9.04
CA TYR A 245 -1.37 19.06 9.45
C TYR A 245 -0.44 19.72 10.46
N THR A 246 0.37 18.91 11.15
CA THR A 246 1.38 19.41 12.09
C THR A 246 2.75 18.89 11.68
N HIS A 247 3.80 19.38 12.34
CA HIS A 247 5.18 18.96 12.08
C HIS A 247 5.40 17.43 12.18
N HIS A 248 4.57 16.70 12.94
CA HIS A 248 4.66 15.24 13.07
C HIS A 248 4.39 14.46 11.77
N ILE A 249 3.70 15.08 10.81
CA ILE A 249 3.27 14.45 9.56
C ILE A 249 3.69 15.27 8.33
N ASN A 250 4.68 16.14 8.50
CA ASN A 250 5.11 17.10 7.48
C ASN A 250 5.59 16.43 6.18
N ASP A 251 6.22 15.26 6.28
CA ASP A 251 6.84 14.57 5.14
C ASP A 251 5.83 14.29 4.02
N TYR A 252 4.70 13.68 4.33
CA TYR A 252 3.64 13.43 3.35
C TYR A 252 2.70 14.64 3.16
N ALA A 253 2.46 15.43 4.22
CA ALA A 253 1.55 16.57 4.13
C ALA A 253 2.04 17.63 3.14
N ARG A 254 3.36 17.81 3.00
CA ARG A 254 3.94 18.69 1.98
C ARG A 254 3.64 18.25 0.56
N VAL A 255 3.56 16.94 0.32
CA VAL A 255 3.16 16.40 -0.98
C VAL A 255 1.72 16.81 -1.28
N SER A 256 0.82 16.60 -0.31
CA SER A 256 -0.59 16.97 -0.43
C SER A 256 -0.76 18.48 -0.61
N GLU A 257 -0.09 19.31 0.19
CA GLU A 257 -0.22 20.77 0.09
C GLU A 257 0.14 21.28 -1.31
N HIS A 258 1.26 20.83 -1.89
CA HIS A 258 1.63 21.25 -3.25
C HIS A 258 0.66 20.73 -4.31
N ASN A 259 0.15 19.52 -4.13
CA ASN A 259 -0.79 18.90 -5.05
C ASN A 259 -2.14 19.63 -5.04
N VAL A 260 -2.71 19.87 -3.86
CA VAL A 260 -4.00 20.52 -3.67
C VAL A 260 -3.89 22.00 -4.03
N ARG A 261 -2.82 22.69 -3.63
CA ARG A 261 -2.60 24.08 -4.00
C ARG A 261 -2.63 24.26 -5.52
N ARG A 262 -1.94 23.39 -6.26
CA ARG A 262 -1.94 23.39 -7.73
C ARG A 262 -3.35 23.18 -8.30
N TYR A 263 -4.12 22.25 -7.71
CA TYR A 263 -5.51 22.02 -8.08
C TYR A 263 -6.38 23.27 -7.85
N CYS A 264 -6.30 23.87 -6.67
CA CYS A 264 -7.08 25.07 -6.32
C CYS A 264 -6.69 26.29 -7.16
N GLU A 265 -5.40 26.52 -7.41
CA GLU A 265 -4.93 27.61 -8.28
C GLU A 265 -5.43 27.44 -9.72
N ARG A 266 -5.43 26.22 -10.26
CA ARG A 266 -5.93 25.92 -11.61
C ARG A 266 -7.40 26.27 -11.79
N HIS A 267 -8.23 25.94 -10.80
CA HIS A 267 -9.69 26.07 -10.92
C HIS A 267 -10.26 27.31 -10.23
N GLY A 268 -9.40 28.13 -9.61
CA GLY A 268 -9.82 29.34 -8.89
C GLY A 268 -10.52 29.05 -7.57
N TYR A 269 -10.28 27.89 -6.96
CA TYR A 269 -10.83 27.53 -5.65
C TYR A 269 -10.02 28.16 -4.51
N GLY A 270 -10.67 28.32 -3.37
CA GLY A 270 -10.05 28.69 -2.11
C GLY A 270 -9.27 27.52 -1.54
N TYR A 271 -8.14 27.79 -0.87
CA TYR A 271 -7.39 26.75 -0.15
C TYR A 271 -6.85 27.29 1.16
N HIS A 272 -7.34 26.73 2.27
CA HIS A 272 -7.00 27.10 3.63
C HIS A 272 -6.12 26.01 4.24
N VAL A 273 -4.89 26.37 4.58
CA VAL A 273 -3.90 25.44 5.09
C VAL A 273 -3.51 25.84 6.50
N TYR A 274 -3.72 24.92 7.44
CA TYR A 274 -3.27 25.05 8.82
C TYR A 274 -2.08 24.12 9.06
N ARG A 275 -0.99 24.66 9.61
CA ARG A 275 0.26 23.92 9.92
C ARG A 275 0.48 23.72 11.41
N ALA A 276 -0.48 24.17 12.21
CA ALA A 276 -0.57 23.99 13.65
C ALA A 276 -2.04 24.02 14.08
N ILE A 277 -2.32 23.46 15.26
CA ILE A 277 -3.63 23.61 15.90
C ILE A 277 -3.87 25.12 16.15
N PRO A 278 -5.04 25.67 15.76
CA PRO A 278 -5.39 27.05 16.06
C PRO A 278 -5.25 27.34 17.56
N GLY A 279 -4.62 28.46 17.93
CA GLY A 279 -4.33 28.78 19.33
C GLY A 279 -5.54 29.00 20.24
N GLU A 280 -6.75 29.04 19.66
CA GLU A 280 -8.03 29.09 20.36
C GLU A 280 -8.46 27.70 20.89
N LEU A 281 -7.81 26.63 20.44
CA LEU A 281 -8.10 25.24 20.79
C LEU A 281 -7.00 24.66 21.68
N ASP A 282 -7.31 23.56 22.36
CA ASP A 282 -6.33 22.80 23.14
C ASP A 282 -5.19 22.30 22.22
N PRO A 283 -3.93 22.70 22.43
CA PRO A 283 -2.82 22.27 21.58
C PRO A 283 -2.53 20.76 21.67
N SER A 284 -3.06 20.06 22.68
CA SER A 284 -2.93 18.61 22.82
C SER A 284 -3.93 17.81 21.97
N ILE A 285 -4.93 18.48 21.38
CA ILE A 285 -5.91 17.83 20.51
C ILE A 285 -5.24 17.38 19.21
N SER A 286 -5.47 16.13 18.81
CA SER A 286 -5.05 15.69 17.48
C SER A 286 -5.81 16.44 16.39
N GLY A 287 -5.11 16.78 15.30
CA GLY A 287 -5.67 17.53 14.17
C GLY A 287 -6.90 16.89 13.53
N ALA A 288 -7.03 15.56 13.63
CA ALA A 288 -8.20 14.83 13.11
C ALA A 288 -9.52 15.23 13.81
N TRP A 289 -9.46 15.76 15.04
CA TRP A 289 -10.67 16.12 15.80
C TRP A 289 -11.18 17.53 15.50
N VAL A 290 -10.38 18.40 14.87
CA VAL A 290 -10.75 19.82 14.69
C VAL A 290 -11.37 20.11 13.32
N LYS A 291 -11.61 19.07 12.51
CA LYS A 291 -12.12 19.19 11.14
C LYS A 291 -13.42 19.98 11.07
N SER A 292 -14.43 19.57 11.85
CA SER A 292 -15.76 20.22 11.86
C SER A 292 -15.68 21.68 12.33
N TRP A 293 -14.81 21.98 13.30
CA TRP A 293 -14.57 23.35 13.77
C TRP A 293 -13.97 24.21 12.67
N LEU A 294 -12.95 23.71 11.96
CA LEU A 294 -12.28 24.43 10.86
C LEU A 294 -13.19 24.64 9.66
N VAL A 295 -13.99 23.62 9.29
CA VAL A 295 -14.99 23.75 8.23
C VAL A 295 -16.01 24.82 8.61
N LYS A 296 -16.56 24.78 9.83
CA LYS A 296 -17.53 25.77 10.32
C LYS A 296 -16.95 27.19 10.29
N ARG A 297 -15.69 27.36 10.70
CA ARG A 297 -14.98 28.66 10.70
C ARG A 297 -14.97 29.31 9.31
N HIS A 298 -14.80 28.52 8.26
CA HIS A 298 -14.72 29.03 6.89
C HIS A 298 -16.06 29.01 6.15
N LEU A 299 -17.06 28.25 6.62
CA LEU A 299 -18.31 28.07 5.88
C LEU A 299 -19.05 29.39 5.62
N ALA A 300 -18.99 30.35 6.55
CA ALA A 300 -19.58 31.68 6.35
C ALA A 300 -18.95 32.50 5.22
N GLN A 301 -17.73 32.17 4.78
CA GLN A 301 -16.96 32.91 3.78
C GLN A 301 -17.11 32.35 2.36
N HIS A 302 -17.64 31.14 2.23
CA HIS A 302 -17.72 30.40 0.97
C HIS A 302 -19.13 29.86 0.75
N GLN A 303 -19.47 29.54 -0.48
CA GLN A 303 -20.69 28.78 -0.78
C GLN A 303 -20.51 27.31 -0.40
N TRP A 304 -19.30 26.77 -0.55
CA TRP A 304 -18.93 25.41 -0.17
C TRP A 304 -17.57 25.39 0.53
N VAL A 305 -17.48 24.59 1.58
CA VAL A 305 -16.21 24.25 2.23
C VAL A 305 -16.06 22.75 2.25
N VAL A 306 -14.93 22.26 1.73
CA VAL A 306 -14.59 20.85 1.66
C VAL A 306 -13.34 20.60 2.51
N TRP A 307 -13.51 19.83 3.58
CA TRP A 307 -12.38 19.27 4.31
C TRP A 307 -11.68 18.20 3.47
N ILE A 308 -10.35 18.20 3.49
CA ILE A 308 -9.52 17.11 2.98
C ILE A 308 -8.39 16.78 3.96
N ASP A 309 -8.20 15.49 4.24
CA ASP A 309 -7.07 15.00 5.03
C ASP A 309 -5.74 15.23 4.30
N ALA A 310 -4.67 15.42 5.08
CA ALA A 310 -3.34 15.72 4.55
C ALA A 310 -2.67 14.55 3.80
N ASP A 311 -3.28 13.37 3.83
CA ASP A 311 -2.91 12.17 3.06
C ASP A 311 -3.86 11.93 1.87
N THR A 312 -4.42 13.00 1.31
CA THR A 312 -5.20 12.97 0.06
C THR A 312 -4.47 13.69 -1.08
N LEU A 313 -4.71 13.26 -2.32
CA LEU A 313 -4.17 13.89 -3.54
C LEU A 313 -5.22 13.97 -4.65
N PHE A 314 -5.31 15.13 -5.30
CA PHE A 314 -5.98 15.26 -6.58
C PHE A 314 -5.11 14.64 -7.68
N VAL A 315 -5.56 13.52 -8.26
CA VAL A 315 -4.81 12.80 -9.31
C VAL A 315 -5.13 13.39 -10.68
N ASN A 316 -6.40 13.45 -11.05
CA ASN A 316 -6.83 14.16 -12.24
C ASN A 316 -6.97 15.66 -11.97
N GLN A 317 -5.87 16.39 -12.14
CA GLN A 317 -5.81 17.84 -11.90
C GLN A 317 -6.73 18.66 -12.80
N THR A 318 -7.21 18.11 -13.91
CA THR A 318 -8.09 18.80 -14.87
C THR A 318 -9.57 18.67 -14.52
N GLN A 319 -9.95 17.66 -13.73
CA GLN A 319 -11.33 17.39 -13.40
C GLN A 319 -11.83 18.32 -12.29
N ARG A 320 -13.00 18.92 -12.53
CA ARG A 320 -13.64 19.87 -11.63
C ARG A 320 -14.49 19.17 -10.57
N ILE A 321 -14.58 19.75 -9.37
CA ILE A 321 -15.37 19.20 -8.25
C ILE A 321 -16.87 19.55 -8.36
N GLU A 322 -17.22 20.63 -9.07
CA GLU A 322 -18.58 21.17 -9.18
C GLU A 322 -19.64 20.14 -9.56
N PRO A 323 -19.41 19.22 -10.53
CA PRO A 323 -20.40 18.20 -10.88
C PRO A 323 -20.81 17.31 -9.70
N LEU A 324 -19.93 17.15 -8.70
CA LEU A 324 -20.23 16.39 -7.49
C LEU A 324 -20.99 17.22 -6.43
N LEU A 325 -20.93 18.54 -6.53
CA LEU A 325 -21.60 19.48 -5.60
C LEU A 325 -22.99 19.92 -6.10
N GLU A 326 -23.24 19.83 -7.40
CA GLU A 326 -24.50 20.26 -8.02
C GLU A 326 -25.72 19.53 -7.41
N GLY A 327 -26.72 20.31 -7.00
CA GLY A 327 -27.96 19.78 -6.42
C GLY A 327 -27.82 19.22 -5.00
N ARG A 328 -26.66 19.36 -4.35
CA ARG A 328 -26.41 18.86 -3.00
C ARG A 328 -26.23 20.01 -2.00
N ASP A 329 -26.34 19.67 -0.72
CA ASP A 329 -25.93 20.53 0.40
C ASP A 329 -24.82 19.89 1.24
N LEU A 330 -24.61 18.58 1.13
CA LEU A 330 -23.53 17.83 1.77
C LEU A 330 -22.87 16.93 0.72
N LEU A 331 -21.58 16.67 0.89
CA LEU A 331 -20.81 15.76 0.05
C LEU A 331 -19.91 14.89 0.93
N PHE A 332 -20.21 13.59 0.98
CA PHE A 332 -19.38 12.57 1.60
C PHE A 332 -19.14 11.44 0.60
N ALA A 333 -18.23 10.53 0.94
CA ALA A 333 -18.03 9.30 0.19
C ALA A 333 -18.06 8.09 1.12
N LYS A 334 -18.51 6.97 0.57
CA LYS A 334 -18.49 5.67 1.25
C LYS A 334 -17.07 5.31 1.69
N ASP A 335 -16.94 4.84 2.92
CA ASP A 335 -15.68 4.27 3.42
C ASP A 335 -15.42 2.91 2.77
N ILE A 336 -14.16 2.58 2.48
CA ILE A 336 -13.81 1.23 1.99
C ILE A 336 -14.08 0.15 3.05
N GLY A 337 -14.02 0.52 4.33
CA GLY A 337 -14.29 -0.36 5.45
C GLY A 337 -15.76 -0.37 5.87
N ALA A 338 -15.96 -0.59 7.17
CA ALA A 338 -17.26 -0.87 7.76
C ALA A 338 -18.16 0.38 7.97
N TRP A 339 -17.66 1.59 7.69
CA TRP A 339 -18.39 2.83 7.95
C TRP A 339 -19.24 3.26 6.75
N ASP A 340 -20.36 3.94 7.00
CA ASP A 340 -21.20 4.47 5.92
C ASP A 340 -20.53 5.64 5.19
N VAL A 341 -19.74 6.44 5.91
CA VAL A 341 -18.93 7.53 5.34
C VAL A 341 -17.49 7.51 5.84
N ASN A 342 -16.59 7.98 4.99
CA ASN A 342 -15.23 8.35 5.38
C ASN A 342 -15.17 9.85 5.72
N SER A 343 -14.48 10.21 6.80
CA SER A 343 -14.38 11.59 7.28
C SER A 343 -13.11 12.33 6.83
N GLY A 344 -12.31 11.70 5.97
CA GLY A 344 -11.14 12.33 5.38
C GLY A 344 -11.46 13.27 4.23
N VAL A 345 -12.68 13.19 3.68
CA VAL A 345 -13.22 14.17 2.72
C VAL A 345 -14.66 14.49 3.08
N MET A 346 -14.93 15.75 3.43
CA MET A 346 -16.27 16.18 3.86
C MET A 346 -16.62 17.56 3.30
N GLY A 347 -17.63 17.63 2.45
CA GLY A 347 -18.12 18.87 1.84
C GLY A 347 -19.40 19.36 2.49
N PHE A 348 -19.45 20.66 2.80
CA PHE A 348 -20.62 21.32 3.36
C PHE A 348 -20.93 22.59 2.55
N ARG A 349 -22.17 22.71 2.10
CA ARG A 349 -22.69 23.96 1.54
C ARG A 349 -23.03 24.93 2.67
N HIS A 350 -22.88 26.23 2.43
CA HIS A 350 -23.30 27.25 3.38
C HIS A 350 -24.83 27.35 3.43
N THR A 351 -25.39 26.69 4.44
CA THR A 351 -26.81 26.72 4.82
C THR A 351 -26.91 26.75 6.34
N GLU A 352 -28.01 27.27 6.89
CA GLU A 352 -28.23 27.28 8.35
C GLU A 352 -28.21 25.84 8.92
N ARG A 353 -28.88 24.90 8.23
CA ARG A 353 -28.90 23.49 8.59
C ARG A 353 -27.50 22.87 8.70
N ASN A 354 -26.60 23.21 7.78
CA ASN A 354 -25.23 22.67 7.82
C ASN A 354 -24.38 23.33 8.92
N LEU A 355 -24.62 24.60 9.24
CA LEU A 355 -23.99 25.27 10.38
C LEU A 355 -24.42 24.63 11.71
N GLU A 356 -25.70 24.28 11.84
CA GLU A 356 -26.23 23.53 12.99
C GLU A 356 -25.62 22.13 13.08
N LEU A 357 -25.58 21.39 11.97
CA LEU A 357 -24.96 20.06 11.91
C LEU A 357 -23.48 20.08 12.32
N LEU A 358 -22.70 21.04 11.81
CA LEU A 358 -21.30 21.22 12.20
C LEU A 358 -21.14 21.58 13.67
N THR A 359 -22.10 22.34 14.24
CA THR A 359 -22.13 22.64 15.67
C THR A 359 -22.37 21.38 16.49
N GLN A 360 -23.36 20.57 16.11
CA GLN A 360 -23.65 19.30 16.77
C GLN A 360 -22.47 18.32 16.69
N LEU A 361 -21.80 18.23 15.53
CA LEU A 361 -20.59 17.43 15.36
C LEU A 361 -19.47 17.89 16.30
N TRP A 362 -19.24 19.20 16.38
CA TRP A 362 -18.21 19.76 17.27
C TRP A 362 -18.55 19.55 18.76
N GLU A 363 -19.82 19.72 19.15
CA GLU A 363 -20.29 19.42 20.51
C GLU A 363 -20.10 17.95 20.87
N ARG A 364 -20.42 17.03 19.94
CA ARG A 364 -20.18 15.60 20.14
C ARG A 364 -18.70 15.30 20.34
N ILE A 365 -17.82 15.88 19.52
CA ILE A 365 -16.36 15.69 19.59
C ILE A 365 -15.79 16.29 20.89
N THR A 366 -16.22 17.49 21.28
CA THR A 366 -15.71 18.14 22.49
C THR A 366 -16.06 17.36 23.76
N GLY A 367 -17.21 16.68 23.79
CA GLY A 367 -17.63 15.79 24.87
C GLY A 367 -16.88 14.45 24.99
N VAL A 368 -15.95 14.15 24.07
CA VAL A 368 -15.11 12.93 24.12
C VAL A 368 -13.94 13.13 25.09
N ASP A 369 -13.60 12.11 25.90
CA ASP A 369 -12.51 12.23 26.87
C ASP A 369 -11.11 12.27 26.20
N ASP A 370 -10.70 11.17 25.56
CA ASP A 370 -9.37 11.06 24.92
C ASP A 370 -9.43 11.45 23.44
N LYS A 371 -8.65 12.48 23.08
CA LYS A 371 -8.49 13.02 21.73
C LYS A 371 -7.01 13.12 21.31
N SER A 372 -6.14 12.38 21.98
CA SER A 372 -4.69 12.44 21.81
C SER A 372 -4.18 11.88 20.48
N THR A 373 -4.93 10.96 19.88
CA THR A 373 -4.59 10.33 18.60
C THR A 373 -5.78 10.31 17.64
N VAL A 374 -5.54 9.94 16.38
CA VAL A 374 -6.60 9.80 15.35
C VAL A 374 -7.59 8.68 15.69
N TYR A 375 -7.18 7.66 16.44
CA TYR A 375 -8.01 6.49 16.79
C TYR A 375 -8.46 6.46 18.25
N ALA A 376 -8.02 7.43 19.06
CA ALA A 376 -8.47 7.58 20.45
C ALA A 376 -10.00 7.64 20.46
N SER A 377 -10.65 7.02 21.44
CA SER A 377 -12.11 7.08 21.56
C SER A 377 -12.90 6.74 20.27
N GLN A 378 -12.40 5.80 19.45
CA GLN A 378 -12.94 5.41 18.13
C GLN A 378 -12.69 6.38 16.96
N GLY A 379 -12.12 7.56 17.22
CA GLY A 379 -11.78 8.56 16.19
C GLY A 379 -12.94 9.45 15.74
N ASP A 380 -12.63 10.54 15.02
CA ASP A 380 -13.61 11.52 14.54
C ASP A 380 -14.59 10.93 13.51
N GLN A 381 -14.12 9.97 12.70
CA GLN A 381 -14.95 9.27 11.72
C GLN A 381 -16.15 8.57 12.36
N TYR A 382 -15.95 7.92 13.51
CA TYR A 382 -17.01 7.25 14.25
C TYR A 382 -18.13 8.23 14.61
N TYR A 383 -17.78 9.33 15.26
CA TYR A 383 -18.76 10.32 15.70
C TYR A 383 -19.41 11.06 14.54
N THR A 384 -18.71 11.25 13.43
CA THR A 384 -19.28 11.79 12.19
C THR A 384 -20.38 10.87 11.65
N ASN A 385 -20.12 9.55 11.56
CA ASN A 385 -21.11 8.57 11.14
C ASN A 385 -22.32 8.56 12.09
N VAL A 386 -22.10 8.59 13.40
CA VAL A 386 -23.17 8.61 14.40
C VAL A 386 -24.07 9.84 14.23
N VAL A 387 -23.50 11.04 14.15
CA VAL A 387 -24.30 12.28 14.03
C VAL A 387 -25.06 12.33 12.69
N LEU A 388 -24.44 11.89 11.58
CA LEU A 388 -25.15 11.80 10.31
C LEU A 388 -26.29 10.77 10.36
N GLY A 389 -26.07 9.63 11.00
CA GLY A 389 -27.09 8.59 11.20
C GLY A 389 -28.27 9.08 12.05
N GLU A 390 -27.99 9.74 13.18
CA GLU A 390 -29.01 10.35 14.06
C GLU A 390 -29.88 11.40 13.32
N ASN A 391 -29.31 12.09 12.33
CA ASN A 391 -30.00 13.08 11.51
C ASN A 391 -30.65 12.50 10.24
N GLY A 392 -30.54 11.18 10.01
CA GLY A 392 -31.07 10.52 8.81
C GLY A 392 -30.41 10.99 7.50
N LEU A 393 -29.13 11.35 7.55
CA LEU A 393 -28.37 11.93 6.43
C LEU A 393 -27.52 10.90 5.66
N ILE A 394 -27.57 9.62 6.05
CA ILE A 394 -26.88 8.54 5.33
C ILE A 394 -27.75 8.09 4.15
N GLY A 395 -27.28 8.34 2.93
CA GLY A 395 -27.93 7.92 1.68
C GLY A 395 -27.42 8.68 0.46
N ASP A 396 -27.87 8.28 -0.73
CA ASP A 396 -27.34 8.70 -2.04
C ASP A 396 -27.36 10.22 -2.29
N ALA A 397 -28.24 10.96 -1.61
CA ALA A 397 -28.29 12.43 -1.70
C ALA A 397 -27.05 13.11 -1.09
N VAL A 398 -26.37 12.44 -0.16
CA VAL A 398 -25.24 12.97 0.63
C VAL A 398 -23.97 12.17 0.40
N VAL A 399 -24.08 10.84 0.30
CA VAL A 399 -22.97 9.91 0.23
C VAL A 399 -22.79 9.42 -1.21
N THR A 400 -21.63 9.71 -1.78
CA THR A 400 -21.17 9.19 -3.07
C THR A 400 -20.49 7.83 -2.91
N ASP A 401 -20.27 7.12 -4.01
CA ASP A 401 -19.41 5.95 -4.01
C ASP A 401 -17.96 6.32 -3.62
N LEU A 402 -17.19 5.30 -3.22
CA LEU A 402 -15.81 5.51 -2.76
C LEU A 402 -14.85 5.96 -3.89
N LEU A 403 -15.16 5.73 -5.17
CA LEU A 403 -14.30 6.06 -6.30
C LEU A 403 -14.43 7.53 -6.76
N SER A 404 -15.48 8.22 -6.31
CA SER A 404 -15.76 9.60 -6.71
C SER A 404 -14.80 10.61 -6.06
N ILE A 405 -14.60 10.55 -4.74
CA ILE A 405 -13.79 11.53 -3.98
C ILE A 405 -13.00 10.95 -2.80
N ASN A 406 -13.00 9.63 -2.59
CA ASN A 406 -12.31 8.99 -1.48
C ASN A 406 -11.62 7.70 -1.94
N THR A 407 -11.05 7.75 -3.14
CA THR A 407 -10.57 6.56 -3.84
C THR A 407 -9.37 5.97 -3.12
N PRO A 408 -9.42 4.73 -2.65
CA PRO A 408 -8.26 4.06 -2.07
C PRO A 408 -7.16 3.89 -3.13
N PRO A 409 -5.88 3.97 -2.77
CA PRO A 409 -4.78 3.98 -3.74
C PRO A 409 -4.66 2.70 -4.58
N HIS A 410 -5.15 1.56 -4.07
CA HIS A 410 -5.18 0.30 -4.81
C HIS A 410 -6.31 0.23 -5.87
N LEU A 411 -7.31 1.12 -5.78
CA LEU A 411 -8.39 1.27 -6.78
C LEU A 411 -8.18 2.51 -7.68
N ALA A 412 -7.15 3.31 -7.41
CA ALA A 412 -6.90 4.54 -8.13
C ALA A 412 -6.36 4.30 -9.55
N GLY A 413 -6.90 5.06 -10.49
CA GLY A 413 -6.46 5.19 -11.88
C GLY A 413 -6.15 6.64 -12.26
N ASP A 414 -5.75 6.86 -13.51
CA ASP A 414 -5.44 8.20 -14.03
C ASP A 414 -6.70 9.10 -14.14
N ASP A 415 -7.88 8.50 -14.13
CA ASP A 415 -9.19 9.15 -14.14
C ASP A 415 -9.74 9.45 -12.73
N SER A 416 -9.10 8.95 -11.67
CA SER A 416 -9.51 9.23 -10.30
C SER A 416 -9.36 10.72 -9.98
N LEU A 417 -10.40 11.33 -9.40
CA LEU A 417 -10.32 12.73 -8.99
C LEU A 417 -9.45 12.88 -7.74
N LEU A 418 -9.87 12.28 -6.63
CA LEU A 418 -9.25 12.43 -5.31
C LEU A 418 -8.95 11.06 -4.70
N VAL A 419 -7.66 10.81 -4.42
CA VAL A 419 -7.15 9.56 -3.85
C VAL A 419 -6.77 9.77 -2.40
N HIS A 420 -7.19 8.87 -1.51
CA HIS A 420 -6.97 8.96 -0.07
C HIS A 420 -6.08 7.79 0.41
N PHE A 421 -4.87 8.10 0.89
CA PHE A 421 -3.82 7.15 1.26
C PHE A 421 -3.99 6.59 2.69
N VAL A 422 -5.19 6.11 2.99
CA VAL A 422 -5.60 5.61 4.31
C VAL A 422 -4.70 4.45 4.77
N GLY A 423 -4.28 4.51 6.05
CA GLY A 423 -3.69 3.36 6.74
C GLY A 423 -2.24 3.01 6.38
N LEU A 424 -1.56 3.83 5.55
CA LEU A 424 -0.15 3.62 5.22
C LEU A 424 0.78 4.25 6.27
N GLY A 425 1.82 3.54 6.72
CA GLY A 425 2.86 4.12 7.59
C GLY A 425 3.95 4.84 6.80
N GLU A 426 4.77 5.65 7.48
CA GLU A 426 6.02 6.14 6.90
C GLU A 426 7.10 5.04 6.86
N PRO A 427 8.04 5.08 5.87
CA PRO A 427 8.15 6.07 4.80
C PRO A 427 7.26 5.80 3.58
N TYR A 428 6.44 4.74 3.60
CA TYR A 428 5.68 4.31 2.41
C TYR A 428 4.66 5.35 1.97
N ARG A 429 3.97 5.99 2.92
CA ARG A 429 2.95 7.00 2.63
C ARG A 429 3.53 8.17 1.84
N SER A 430 4.59 8.81 2.34
CA SER A 430 5.20 9.97 1.69
C SER A 430 5.79 9.64 0.32
N VAL A 431 6.52 8.51 0.20
CA VAL A 431 7.11 8.05 -1.07
C VAL A 431 6.03 7.75 -2.11
N TYR A 432 4.94 7.10 -1.70
CA TYR A 432 3.86 6.73 -2.61
C TYR A 432 3.04 7.93 -3.05
N MET A 433 2.70 8.82 -2.12
CA MET A 433 2.08 10.09 -2.47
C MET A 433 2.93 10.89 -3.46
N ALA A 434 4.25 10.94 -3.28
CA ALA A 434 5.14 11.65 -4.20
C ALA A 434 5.17 11.02 -5.61
N ASP A 435 5.16 9.69 -5.72
CA ASP A 435 5.06 8.98 -7.02
C ASP A 435 3.73 9.27 -7.72
N VAL A 436 2.63 9.31 -6.97
CA VAL A 436 1.30 9.64 -7.49
C VAL A 436 1.21 11.11 -7.91
N ASP A 437 1.72 12.05 -7.11
CA ASP A 437 1.75 13.46 -7.49
C ASP A 437 2.61 13.68 -8.75
N ALA A 438 3.76 13.00 -8.86
CA ALA A 438 4.59 13.06 -10.07
C ALA A 438 3.83 12.57 -11.32
N ARG A 439 2.95 11.58 -11.19
CA ARG A 439 2.02 11.15 -12.26
C ARG A 439 0.97 12.22 -12.55
N SER A 440 0.33 12.77 -11.52
CA SER A 440 -0.71 13.80 -11.67
C SER A 440 -0.23 15.04 -12.45
N LYS A 441 1.05 15.43 -12.26
CA LYS A 441 1.70 16.53 -13.00
C LYS A 441 1.88 16.28 -14.49
N ARG A 442 1.80 15.02 -14.94
CA ARG A 442 1.88 14.65 -16.36
C ARG A 442 0.51 14.55 -17.04
N LEU A 443 -0.55 14.40 -16.25
CA LEU A 443 -1.93 14.28 -16.73
C LEU A 443 -2.61 15.64 -16.90
N GLY A 444 -2.28 16.62 -16.04
CA GLY A 444 -2.77 18.00 -16.13
C GLY A 444 -1.79 18.92 -16.83
#